data_AF-A0A7S3E4Z0-F1
#
_entry.id   AF-A0A7S3E4Z0-F1
#
_cell.length_a   1.000
_cell.length_b   1.000
_cell.length_c   1.000
_cell.angle_alpha   90.00
_cell.angle_beta   90.00
_cell.angle_gamma   90.00
#
_symmetry.space_group_name_H-M   'P 1'
#
loop_
_entity.id
_entity.type
_entity.pdbx_description
1 polymer ?
#
loop_
_entity_poly.entity_id
_entity_poly.type
_entity_poly.pdbx_seq_one_letter_code
_entity_poly.pdbx_strand_id
1 'polypeptide(L)'
;VLNDFLAEELKFRRKGAAAVDSRDGKESPLEDYLLKPSVRDKYLHVFDIVTPYSKSCCCFTKNYFKYHKGTGSLVATNAVPLREQGRESFVEEDTGLVHIQLSSISGKGNVEKADEEILDALVLRYFTPQEVANLHSFPAGFSFPENVTKKQRYALLGNSLSVAVVTHLLSYLFREPPQMTSS
;
A
#
# COMPACT_ATOMS: atom_id res chain seq x y z
N VAL A 1 -11.49 -5.67 -3.75
CA VAL A 1 -10.61 -4.99 -4.74
C VAL A 1 -9.14 -5.01 -4.33
N LEU A 2 -8.70 -4.36 -3.24
CA LEU A 2 -7.32 -4.52 -2.72
C LEU A 2 -7.07 -5.97 -2.25
N ASN A 3 -8.10 -6.57 -1.63
CA ASN A 3 -8.05 -7.92 -1.08
C ASN A 3 -7.93 -9.02 -2.14
N ASP A 4 -8.61 -8.93 -3.28
CA ASP A 4 -8.73 -10.09 -4.18
C ASP A 4 -7.43 -10.33 -4.97
N PHE A 5 -6.79 -9.26 -5.46
CA PHE A 5 -5.53 -9.36 -6.20
C PHE A 5 -4.35 -9.72 -5.29
N LEU A 6 -4.23 -9.07 -4.12
CA LEU A 6 -3.15 -9.35 -3.18
C LEU A 6 -3.35 -10.69 -2.44
N ALA A 7 -4.59 -11.12 -2.17
CA ALA A 7 -4.84 -12.42 -1.56
C ALA A 7 -4.60 -13.59 -2.53
N GLU A 8 -4.90 -13.45 -3.83
CA GLU A 8 -4.51 -14.41 -4.87
C GLU A 8 -2.98 -14.56 -4.93
N GLU A 9 -2.26 -13.45 -4.89
CA GLU A 9 -0.79 -13.43 -4.97
C GLU A 9 -0.12 -14.01 -3.71
N LEU A 10 -0.70 -13.78 -2.53
CA LEU A 10 -0.29 -14.44 -1.27
C LEU A 10 -0.60 -15.94 -1.24
N LYS A 11 -1.73 -16.36 -1.83
CA LYS A 11 -2.07 -17.79 -2.01
C LYS A 11 -1.12 -18.49 -2.98
N PHE A 12 -0.67 -17.80 -4.04
CA PHE A 12 0.32 -18.31 -4.97
C PHE A 12 1.67 -18.59 -4.28
N ARG A 13 2.14 -17.66 -3.43
CA ARG A 13 3.40 -17.84 -2.67
C ARG A 13 3.31 -18.94 -1.59
N ARG A 14 2.13 -19.20 -1.01
CA ARG A 14 1.91 -20.35 -0.10
C ARG A 14 2.12 -21.72 -0.75
N LYS A 15 1.90 -21.86 -2.07
CA LYS A 15 2.14 -23.11 -2.80
C LYS A 15 3.59 -23.29 -3.27
N GLY A 16 4.40 -22.22 -3.28
CA GLY A 16 5.77 -22.21 -3.82
C GLY A 16 6.90 -22.27 -2.79
N ALA A 17 6.61 -22.49 -1.51
CA ALA A 17 7.65 -22.62 -0.47
C ALA A 17 8.42 -23.97 -0.52
N ALA A 18 8.06 -24.87 -1.44
CA ALA A 18 8.83 -26.06 -1.77
C ALA A 18 9.14 -26.07 -3.28
N ALA A 19 10.43 -26.02 -3.60
CA ALA A 19 11.03 -26.09 -4.94
C ALA A 19 10.81 -24.87 -5.86
N VAL A 20 11.82 -23.99 -5.89
CA VAL A 20 12.10 -23.15 -7.06
C VAL A 20 12.71 -24.05 -8.12
N ASP A 21 11.88 -24.66 -8.98
CA ASP A 21 12.31 -25.17 -10.28
C ASP A 21 12.22 -24.03 -11.28
N SER A 22 13.36 -23.68 -11.85
CA SER A 22 13.51 -22.69 -12.91
C SER A 22 12.77 -23.15 -14.16
N ARG A 23 11.79 -22.36 -14.60
CA ARG A 23 11.37 -22.29 -16.01
C ARG A 23 10.59 -20.99 -16.24
N ASP A 24 11.13 -20.16 -17.13
CA ASP A 24 10.75 -18.79 -17.54
C ASP A 24 11.15 -17.63 -16.59
N GLY A 25 12.39 -17.16 -16.79
CA GLY A 25 12.97 -15.98 -16.14
C GLY A 25 12.36 -14.65 -16.57
N LYS A 26 11.10 -14.40 -16.21
CA LYS A 26 10.54 -13.05 -16.10
C LYS A 26 10.44 -12.69 -14.62
N GLU A 27 11.35 -11.82 -14.17
CA GLU A 27 11.28 -11.18 -12.84
C GLU A 27 9.86 -10.64 -12.58
N SER A 28 9.39 -10.75 -11.34
CA SER A 28 8.03 -10.33 -11.00
C SER A 28 7.91 -8.79 -11.09
N PRO A 29 6.80 -8.22 -11.61
CA PRO A 29 6.63 -6.76 -11.74
C PRO A 29 6.77 -5.97 -10.43
N LEU A 30 6.74 -6.64 -9.28
CA LEU A 30 6.74 -6.03 -7.95
C LEU A 30 8.13 -5.85 -7.33
N GLU A 31 9.14 -6.60 -7.78
CA GLU A 31 10.53 -6.45 -7.30
C GLU A 31 11.04 -5.04 -7.50
N ASP A 32 10.61 -4.45 -8.61
CA ASP A 32 10.87 -3.10 -9.07
C ASP A 32 10.34 -1.98 -8.14
N TYR A 33 9.56 -2.37 -7.12
CA TYR A 33 8.95 -1.49 -6.13
C TYR A 33 9.39 -1.80 -4.70
N LEU A 34 10.23 -2.83 -4.48
CA LEU A 34 10.77 -3.14 -3.17
C LEU A 34 11.55 -1.95 -2.58
N LEU A 35 11.38 -1.73 -1.28
CA LEU A 35 12.14 -0.72 -0.56
C LEU A 35 13.61 -1.16 -0.50
N LYS A 36 14.48 -0.41 -1.18
CA LYS A 36 15.92 -0.70 -1.20
C LYS A 36 16.52 -0.63 0.22
N PRO A 37 17.48 -1.52 0.57
CA PRO A 37 18.14 -1.49 1.88
C PRO A 37 18.74 -0.11 2.21
N SER A 38 19.39 0.53 1.24
CA SER A 38 19.98 1.87 1.41
C SER A 38 18.97 2.96 1.78
N VAL A 39 17.71 2.80 1.43
CA VAL A 39 16.61 3.70 1.81
C VAL A 39 16.04 3.29 3.17
N ARG A 40 15.86 1.98 3.39
CA ARG A 40 15.40 1.41 4.65
C ARG A 40 16.25 1.89 5.82
N ASP A 41 17.55 1.64 5.78
CA ASP A 41 18.47 1.91 6.89
C ASP A 41 18.49 3.39 7.31
N LYS A 42 18.23 4.30 6.36
CA LYS A 42 18.30 5.75 6.56
C LYS A 42 16.95 6.41 6.85
N TYR A 43 15.88 5.88 6.28
CA TYR A 43 14.61 6.59 6.19
C TYR A 43 13.40 5.76 6.64
N LEU A 44 13.57 4.51 7.08
CA LEU A 44 12.45 3.67 7.50
C LEU A 44 11.57 4.36 8.57
N HIS A 45 12.20 5.01 9.55
CA HIS A 45 11.53 5.71 10.65
C HIS A 45 10.61 6.87 10.23
N VAL A 46 10.72 7.39 8.99
CA VAL A 46 9.84 8.46 8.47
C VAL A 46 8.70 7.96 7.58
N PHE A 47 8.65 6.66 7.30
CA PHE A 47 7.57 6.08 6.52
C PHE A 47 6.38 5.70 7.41
N ASP A 48 5.19 5.93 6.86
CA ASP A 48 3.99 5.25 7.29
C ASP A 48 3.94 3.87 6.59
N ILE A 49 3.74 2.79 7.34
CA ILE A 49 3.70 1.43 6.81
C ILE A 49 2.30 0.87 7.04
N VAL A 50 1.69 0.38 5.97
CA VAL A 50 0.38 -0.25 5.97
C VAL A 50 0.48 -1.71 5.55
N THR A 51 -0.58 -2.47 5.83
CA THR A 51 -0.76 -3.86 5.39
C THR A 51 -1.83 -3.92 4.30
N PRO A 52 -1.97 -5.03 3.56
CA PRO A 52 -3.07 -5.22 2.62
C PRO A 52 -4.48 -5.14 3.24
N TYR A 53 -4.57 -5.20 4.57
CA TYR A 53 -5.82 -5.20 5.35
C TYR A 53 -6.10 -3.85 5.98
N SER A 54 -5.13 -2.93 5.91
CA SER A 54 -5.30 -1.57 6.41
C SER A 54 -6.44 -0.88 5.66
N LYS A 55 -7.35 -0.26 6.42
CA LYS A 55 -8.53 0.44 5.88
C LYS A 55 -8.21 1.86 5.40
N SER A 56 -7.00 2.34 5.65
CA SER A 56 -6.53 3.68 5.28
C SER A 56 -5.03 3.69 5.02
N CYS A 57 -4.59 4.63 4.20
CA CYS A 57 -3.18 4.96 3.99
C CYS A 57 -3.02 6.49 3.88
N CYS A 58 -1.78 6.97 3.96
CA CYS A 58 -1.45 8.38 3.73
C CYS A 58 -1.72 8.79 2.28
N CYS A 59 -1.95 10.09 2.06
CA CYS A 59 -2.15 10.63 0.72
C CYS A 59 -0.88 10.49 -0.15
N PHE A 60 -1.08 10.13 -1.43
CA PHE A 60 0.02 10.03 -2.38
C PHE A 60 0.29 11.39 -3.01
N THR A 61 1.52 11.88 -2.89
CA THR A 61 1.95 13.15 -3.49
C THR A 61 2.68 12.90 -4.82
N LYS A 62 2.85 13.95 -5.63
CA LYS A 62 3.60 13.88 -6.89
C LYS A 62 5.04 13.35 -6.77
N ASN A 63 5.61 13.37 -5.57
CA ASN A 63 6.97 12.92 -5.33
C ASN A 63 7.04 11.56 -4.62
N TYR A 64 5.93 10.83 -4.53
CA TYR A 64 5.95 9.44 -4.10
C TYR A 64 6.95 8.65 -4.97
N PHE A 65 7.64 7.68 -4.37
CA PHE A 65 8.79 6.96 -4.95
C PHE A 65 10.10 7.76 -5.08
N LYS A 66 10.10 9.09 -4.86
CA LYS A 66 11.30 9.94 -4.91
C LYS A 66 11.74 10.46 -3.54
N TYR A 67 10.81 10.96 -2.72
CA TYR A 67 11.08 11.37 -1.34
C TYR A 67 10.44 10.39 -0.37
N HIS A 68 10.87 10.44 0.89
CA HIS A 68 10.49 9.45 1.90
C HIS A 68 9.35 9.96 2.77
N LYS A 69 9.61 11.01 3.55
CA LYS A 69 8.63 11.56 4.51
C LYS A 69 7.44 12.23 3.81
N GLY A 70 6.24 11.89 4.26
CA GLY A 70 5.00 12.62 3.92
C GLY A 70 4.61 12.55 2.45
N THR A 71 5.03 11.51 1.72
CA THR A 71 4.69 11.36 0.30
C THR A 71 3.69 10.27 -0.01
N GLY A 72 3.37 9.42 0.96
CA GLY A 72 2.52 8.24 0.85
C GLY A 72 3.05 7.09 1.72
N SER A 73 2.21 6.09 1.97
CA SER A 73 2.58 4.92 2.77
C SER A 73 3.41 3.90 1.97
N LEU A 74 4.12 3.01 2.65
CA LEU A 74 4.63 1.75 2.10
C LEU A 74 3.68 0.60 2.46
N VAL A 75 3.70 -0.48 1.68
CA VAL A 75 2.96 -1.70 2.02
C VAL A 75 3.91 -2.82 2.45
N ALA A 76 3.61 -3.44 3.59
CA ALA A 76 4.23 -4.68 4.05
C ALA A 76 3.55 -5.89 3.39
N THR A 77 4.32 -6.73 2.71
CA THR A 77 3.79 -7.85 1.90
C THR A 77 3.84 -9.20 2.59
N ASN A 78 4.45 -9.28 3.77
CA ASN A 78 4.48 -10.46 4.61
C ASN A 78 3.99 -10.11 6.03
N ALA A 79 3.52 -11.12 6.76
CA ALA A 79 3.36 -11.02 8.21
C ALA A 79 4.62 -11.53 8.91
N VAL A 80 4.92 -10.89 10.04
CA VAL A 80 5.97 -11.30 10.96
C VAL A 80 5.29 -11.59 12.31
N PRO A 81 5.34 -12.82 12.85
CA PRO A 81 4.78 -13.11 14.16
C PRO A 81 5.59 -12.37 15.24
N LEU A 82 4.92 -11.61 16.12
CA LEU A 82 5.59 -11.01 17.26
C LEU A 82 5.85 -12.08 18.32
N ARG A 83 7.09 -12.14 18.82
CA ARG A 83 7.40 -12.87 20.06
C ARG A 83 7.07 -11.96 21.24
N GLU A 84 6.30 -12.49 22.18
CA GLU A 84 5.68 -11.78 23.30
C GLU A 84 6.64 -10.95 24.16
N GLN A 85 6.21 -9.72 24.48
CA GLN A 85 6.33 -9.03 25.77
C GLN A 85 5.42 -7.79 25.76
N GLY A 86 4.09 -7.99 25.84
CA GLY A 86 3.14 -6.92 26.16
C GLY A 86 2.78 -5.92 25.05
N ARG A 87 3.20 -6.12 23.80
CA ARG A 87 2.72 -5.33 22.65
C ARG A 87 1.50 -6.00 22.01
N GLU A 88 0.41 -5.24 21.86
CA GLU A 88 -0.78 -5.68 21.12
C GLU A 88 -0.50 -5.67 19.62
N SER A 89 0.11 -6.74 19.11
CA SER A 89 -0.12 -7.14 17.73
C SER A 89 -1.41 -7.94 17.67
N PHE A 90 -2.40 -7.43 16.96
CA PHE A 90 -3.57 -8.24 16.63
C PHE A 90 -3.18 -9.14 15.46
N VAL A 91 -3.13 -10.44 15.71
CA VAL A 91 -3.27 -11.43 14.65
C VAL A 91 -4.75 -11.42 14.30
N GLU A 92 -5.10 -10.99 13.10
CA GLU A 92 -6.48 -11.17 12.62
C GLU A 92 -6.71 -12.68 12.42
N GLU A 93 -7.52 -13.31 13.27
CA GLU A 93 -7.71 -14.78 13.32
C GLU A 93 -8.13 -15.38 11.98
N ASP A 94 -8.94 -14.65 11.20
CA ASP A 94 -9.42 -15.07 9.89
C ASP A 94 -8.31 -15.13 8.82
N THR A 95 -7.20 -14.38 9.03
CA THR A 95 -6.17 -14.18 8.00
C THR A 95 -4.77 -14.62 8.45
N GLY A 96 -4.52 -14.68 9.76
CA GLY A 96 -3.25 -15.05 10.37
C GLY A 96 -2.18 -13.96 10.28
N LEU A 97 -2.57 -12.70 10.04
CA LEU A 97 -1.64 -11.61 9.77
C LEU A 97 -1.60 -10.59 10.90
N VAL A 98 -0.39 -10.10 11.18
CA VAL A 98 -0.12 -9.17 12.27
C VAL A 98 -0.37 -7.73 11.82
N HIS A 99 -1.33 -7.07 12.47
CA HIS A 99 -1.49 -5.62 12.39
C HIS A 99 -0.47 -4.96 13.33
N ILE A 100 0.63 -4.45 12.79
CA ILE A 100 1.57 -3.63 13.55
C ILE A 100 0.98 -2.23 13.62
N GLN A 101 0.52 -1.82 14.80
CA GLN A 101 0.18 -0.41 15.04
C GLN A 101 1.49 0.41 15.10
N LEU A 102 1.99 0.80 13.93
CA LEU A 102 3.28 1.48 13.74
C LEU A 102 3.34 2.88 14.37
N SER A 103 2.21 3.40 14.85
CA SER A 103 2.17 4.65 15.63
C SER A 103 2.95 4.57 16.94
N SER A 104 3.30 3.37 17.42
CA SER A 104 4.19 3.17 18.56
C SER A 104 5.69 3.12 18.20
N ILE A 105 6.05 2.88 16.93
CA ILE A 105 7.45 2.68 16.50
C ILE A 105 8.09 3.96 15.94
N SER A 106 7.27 4.91 15.46
CA SER A 106 7.73 6.22 14.95
C SER A 106 7.73 7.34 16.02
N GLY A 107 7.55 7.00 17.30
CA GLY A 107 7.75 7.93 18.40
C GLY A 107 9.22 8.39 18.43
N LYS A 108 9.46 9.69 18.31
CA LYS A 108 10.82 10.29 18.38
C LYS A 108 11.53 9.87 19.67
N GLY A 109 12.40 8.87 19.61
CA GLY A 109 13.37 8.52 20.65
C GLY A 109 13.25 7.07 21.10
N ASN A 110 14.19 6.24 20.64
CA ASN A 110 14.35 4.80 20.87
C ASN A 110 13.25 3.89 20.28
N VAL A 111 13.54 3.36 19.09
CA VAL A 111 12.98 2.09 18.62
C VAL A 111 13.62 1.00 19.49
N GLU A 112 12.82 0.16 20.14
CA GLU A 112 13.38 -0.95 20.93
C GLU A 112 13.98 -2.01 19.99
N LYS A 113 14.99 -2.75 20.46
CA LYS A 113 15.66 -3.79 19.66
C LYS A 113 14.69 -4.81 19.04
N ALA A 114 13.62 -5.16 19.77
CA ALA A 114 12.58 -6.05 19.26
C ALA A 114 11.83 -5.45 18.05
N ASP A 115 11.63 -4.13 18.05
CA ASP A 115 10.98 -3.41 16.95
C ASP A 115 11.89 -3.36 15.71
N GLU A 116 13.21 -3.23 15.89
CA GLU A 116 14.17 -3.32 14.78
C GLU A 116 14.16 -4.71 14.11
N GLU A 117 14.17 -5.80 14.89
CA GLU A 117 14.11 -7.17 14.36
C GLU A 117 12.82 -7.43 13.55
N ILE A 118 11.69 -6.88 14.02
CA ILE A 118 10.42 -6.95 13.30
C ILE A 118 10.50 -6.17 11.99
N LEU A 119 11.01 -4.93 12.04
CA LEU A 119 11.14 -4.07 10.87
C LEU A 119 12.07 -4.66 9.80
N ASP A 120 13.13 -5.33 10.19
CA ASP A 120 14.04 -6.01 9.28
C ASP A 120 13.39 -7.22 8.60
N ALA A 121 12.55 -7.95 9.33
CA ALA A 121 11.81 -9.08 8.80
C ALA A 121 10.68 -8.67 7.84
N LEU A 122 10.28 -7.40 7.80
CA LEU A 122 9.26 -6.93 6.86
C LEU A 122 9.79 -6.79 5.42
N VAL A 123 9.00 -7.30 4.48
CA VAL A 123 9.17 -7.11 3.04
C VAL A 123 8.31 -5.92 2.63
N LEU A 124 8.94 -4.74 2.66
CA LEU A 124 8.32 -3.46 2.37
C LEU A 124 8.48 -3.10 0.88
N ARG A 125 7.41 -2.56 0.28
CA ARG A 125 7.45 -1.99 -1.07
C ARG A 125 6.60 -0.75 -1.19
N TYR A 126 6.87 0.03 -2.22
CA TYR A 126 5.97 1.09 -2.67
C TYR A 126 4.70 0.48 -3.30
N PHE A 127 3.60 1.21 -3.21
CA PHE A 127 2.41 0.94 -4.02
C PHE A 127 2.77 1.19 -5.50
N THR A 128 2.38 0.29 -6.38
CA THR A 128 2.55 0.47 -7.83
C THR A 128 1.67 1.62 -8.34
N PRO A 129 1.95 2.21 -9.52
CA PRO A 129 1.06 3.20 -10.10
C PRO A 129 -0.37 2.69 -10.31
N GLN A 130 -0.54 1.40 -10.61
CA GLN A 130 -1.88 0.81 -10.75
C GLN A 130 -2.61 0.75 -9.41
N GLU A 131 -1.93 0.36 -8.33
CA GLU A 131 -2.55 0.33 -7.00
C GLU A 131 -2.94 1.73 -6.53
N VAL A 132 -2.10 2.74 -6.77
CA VAL A 132 -2.43 4.14 -6.47
C VAL A 132 -3.63 4.62 -7.31
N ALA A 133 -3.69 4.29 -8.60
CA ALA A 133 -4.83 4.60 -9.46
C ALA A 133 -6.13 3.93 -8.94
N ASN A 134 -6.04 2.68 -8.50
CA ASN A 134 -7.17 1.95 -7.93
C ASN A 134 -7.65 2.61 -6.61
N LEU A 135 -6.74 3.08 -5.75
CA LEU A 135 -7.08 3.83 -4.54
C LEU A 135 -7.76 5.17 -4.87
N HIS A 136 -7.38 5.81 -5.98
CA HIS A 136 -8.08 6.97 -6.54
C HIS A 136 -9.37 6.60 -7.29
N SER A 137 -9.78 5.34 -7.27
CA SER A 137 -11.00 4.83 -7.93
C SER A 137 -11.03 5.03 -9.45
N PHE A 138 -9.85 5.04 -10.10
CA PHE A 138 -9.80 4.96 -11.55
C PHE A 138 -10.40 3.63 -12.05
N PRO A 139 -10.97 3.58 -13.26
CA PRO A 139 -11.50 2.34 -13.83
C PRO A 139 -10.44 1.24 -13.92
N ALA A 140 -10.85 -0.03 -13.81
CA ALA A 140 -9.93 -1.18 -13.87
C ALA A 140 -9.08 -1.25 -15.15
N GLY A 141 -9.59 -0.72 -16.27
CA GLY A 141 -8.86 -0.63 -17.54
C GLY A 141 -7.97 0.61 -17.70
N PHE A 142 -7.88 1.47 -16.69
CA PHE A 142 -7.00 2.63 -16.72
C PHE A 142 -5.54 2.18 -16.79
N SER A 143 -4.79 2.73 -17.75
CA SER A 143 -3.38 2.42 -17.95
C SER A 143 -2.63 3.65 -18.45
N PHE A 144 -1.32 3.67 -18.23
CA PHE A 144 -0.44 4.71 -18.76
C PHE A 144 0.16 4.27 -20.09
N PRO A 145 0.35 5.19 -21.05
CA PRO A 145 1.14 4.91 -22.24
C PRO A 145 2.54 4.40 -21.89
N GLU A 146 3.09 3.51 -22.73
CA GLU A 146 4.38 2.85 -22.47
C GLU A 146 5.54 3.83 -22.30
N ASN A 147 5.52 4.95 -23.02
CA ASN A 147 6.54 5.99 -22.96
C ASN A 147 6.51 6.83 -21.68
N VAL A 148 5.49 6.70 -20.83
CA VAL A 148 5.41 7.41 -19.55
C VAL A 148 6.21 6.65 -18.50
N THR A 149 7.29 7.27 -18.02
CA THR A 149 8.19 6.69 -17.02
C THR A 149 7.51 6.48 -15.67
N LYS A 150 8.00 5.51 -14.87
CA LYS A 150 7.52 5.23 -13.50
C LYS A 150 7.37 6.51 -12.65
N LYS A 151 8.37 7.40 -12.70
CA LYS A 151 8.36 8.68 -11.98
C LYS A 151 7.25 9.62 -12.45
N GLN A 152 7.00 9.70 -13.76
CA GLN A 152 5.92 10.51 -14.31
C GLN A 152 4.55 9.95 -13.92
N ARG A 153 4.38 8.62 -13.92
CA ARG A 153 3.12 7.97 -13.49
C ARG A 153 2.75 8.36 -12.06
N TYR A 154 3.70 8.27 -11.12
CA TYR A 154 3.47 8.73 -9.74
C TYR A 154 3.21 10.24 -9.65
N ALA A 155 3.93 11.06 -10.41
CA ALA A 155 3.71 12.50 -10.42
C ALA A 155 2.31 12.88 -10.90
N LEU A 156 1.81 12.20 -11.94
CA LEU A 156 0.46 12.40 -12.46
C LEU A 156 -0.61 11.98 -11.44
N LEU A 157 -0.46 10.79 -10.86
CA LEU A 157 -1.41 10.29 -9.85
C LEU A 157 -1.41 11.15 -8.58
N GLY A 158 -0.25 11.57 -8.11
CA GLY A 158 -0.15 12.40 -6.91
C GLY A 158 -0.59 13.85 -7.08
N ASN A 159 -0.86 14.31 -8.31
CA ASN A 159 -1.56 15.56 -8.60
C ASN A 159 -3.03 15.33 -8.97
N SER A 160 -3.46 14.06 -9.01
CA SER A 160 -4.82 13.69 -9.39
C SER A 160 -5.77 13.77 -8.19
N LEU A 161 -6.99 13.28 -8.39
CA LEU A 161 -8.09 13.30 -7.44
C LEU A 161 -8.68 11.90 -7.28
N SER A 162 -9.57 11.74 -6.29
CA SER A 162 -10.40 10.55 -6.17
C SER A 162 -11.60 10.65 -7.10
N VAL A 163 -11.67 9.79 -8.11
CA VAL A 163 -12.77 9.70 -9.06
C VAL A 163 -14.08 9.47 -8.33
N ALA A 164 -14.10 8.57 -7.34
CA ALA A 164 -15.30 8.28 -6.55
C ALA A 164 -15.83 9.53 -5.83
N VAL A 165 -14.97 10.33 -5.22
CA VAL A 165 -15.39 11.58 -4.55
C VAL A 165 -15.98 12.56 -5.57
N VAL A 166 -15.30 12.78 -6.69
CA VAL A 166 -15.78 13.70 -7.73
C VAL A 166 -17.09 13.22 -8.34
N THR A 167 -17.28 11.92 -8.56
CA THR A 167 -18.56 11.36 -9.02
C THR A 167 -19.71 11.76 -8.09
N HIS A 168 -19.54 11.61 -6.77
CA HIS A 168 -20.58 11.99 -5.81
C HIS A 168 -20.86 13.51 -5.82
N LEU A 169 -19.82 14.34 -5.91
CA LEU A 169 -19.97 15.79 -5.97
C LEU A 169 -20.70 16.24 -7.24
N LEU A 170 -20.38 15.64 -8.40
CA LEU A 170 -21.07 15.92 -9.65
C LEU A 170 -22.52 15.44 -9.61
N SER A 171 -22.79 14.23 -9.08
CA SER A 171 -24.14 13.73 -8.88
C SER A 171 -24.97 14.64 -7.98
N TYR A 172 -24.36 15.22 -6.94
CA TYR A 172 -25.02 16.20 -6.08
C TYR A 172 -25.30 17.51 -6.84
N LEU A 173 -24.31 18.04 -7.54
CA LEU A 173 -24.41 19.30 -8.30
C LEU A 173 -25.51 19.25 -9.37
N PHE A 174 -25.67 18.10 -10.03
CA PHE A 174 -26.65 17.91 -11.12
C PHE A 174 -27.94 17.21 -10.67
N ARG A 175 -28.19 17.07 -9.37
CA ARG A 175 -29.42 16.47 -8.87
C ARG A 175 -30.60 17.43 -9.10
N GLU A 176 -31.65 16.97 -9.76
CA GLU A 176 -32.88 17.75 -9.88
C GLU A 176 -33.50 17.99 -8.48
N PRO A 177 -34.04 19.20 -8.23
CA PRO A 177 -34.75 19.46 -6.99
C PRO A 177 -35.96 18.53 -6.85
N PRO A 178 -36.32 18.11 -5.63
CA PRO A 178 -37.50 17.28 -5.43
C PRO A 178 -38.73 17.99 -5.99
N GLN A 179 -39.46 17.33 -6.90
CA GLN A 179 -40.75 17.81 -7.38
C GLN A 179 -41.70 17.83 -6.18
N MET A 180 -42.12 19.02 -5.73
CA MET A 180 -43.18 19.14 -4.74
C MET A 180 -44.47 18.68 -5.41
N THR A 181 -44.94 17.48 -5.08
CA THR A 181 -46.27 17.03 -5.50
C THR A 181 -47.30 17.84 -4.72
N SER A 182 -47.98 18.77 -5.40
CA SER A 182 -49.17 19.42 -4.87
C SER A 182 -50.31 18.39 -4.88
N SER A 183 -50.74 17.99 -3.68
CA SER A 183 -51.98 17.24 -3.44
C SER A 183 -53.22 18.07 -3.72
#